data_AF-A0A8T0Y7D9-F1
#
_entry.id   AF-A0A8T0Y7D9-F1
#
_cell.length_a   1.000
_cell.length_b   1.000
_cell.length_c   1.000
_cell.angle_alpha   90.00
_cell.angle_beta   90.00
_cell.angle_gamma   90.00
#
_symmetry.space_group_name_H-M   'P 1'
#
loop_
_entity.id
_entity.type
_entity.pdbx_description
1 polymer ?
#
loop_
_entity_poly.entity_id
_entity_poly.type
_entity_poly.pdbx_seq_one_letter_code
_entity_poly.pdbx_strand_id
1 'polypeptide(L)'
;MKSSPNRAKQVLEVVHSDVCGPMQTPTFGGKRYFVTFIDDKSHFCVVYLLRNKSEVAAKFAEFVVFAETQTGKRVKTLRSDNGGEYTSSTMAKFCSDRGIVQKFTPPYTPQLNGVAERMNRTLVECARCMLEHVGMPKPYWGEAVVTATFLRNRCPTRAINHDKSPHQVCTGKKPLLANLKVFGEAHQV
;
A
#
# COMPACT_ATOMS: atom_id res chain seq x y z
N MET A 1 17.26 -12.04 15.35
CA MET A 1 16.25 -11.88 14.29
C MET A 1 16.93 -12.02 12.95
N LYS A 2 16.59 -13.03 12.14
CA LYS A 2 17.18 -13.20 10.79
C LYS A 2 16.63 -12.10 9.89
N SER A 3 17.48 -11.15 9.49
CA SER A 3 17.18 -10.23 8.40
C SER A 3 16.88 -11.05 7.14
N SER A 4 15.74 -10.81 6.49
CA SER A 4 15.49 -11.37 5.16
C SER A 4 16.68 -10.98 4.25
N PRO A 5 17.38 -11.94 3.62
CA PRO A 5 18.67 -11.69 2.98
C PRO A 5 18.64 -10.77 1.75
N ASN A 6 17.48 -10.22 1.38
CA ASN A 6 17.26 -9.42 0.17
C ASN A 6 16.39 -8.18 0.42
N ARG A 7 16.64 -7.43 1.49
CA ARG A 7 15.99 -6.11 1.66
C ARG A 7 16.58 -5.12 0.66
N ALA A 8 15.71 -4.35 0.00
CA ALA A 8 16.08 -3.24 -0.85
C ALA A 8 17.04 -2.30 -0.13
N LYS A 9 18.06 -1.82 -0.84
CA LYS A 9 19.03 -0.85 -0.32
C LYS A 9 18.54 0.57 -0.57
N GLN A 10 17.77 0.78 -1.63
CA GLN A 10 17.24 2.09 -2.01
C GLN A 10 15.71 2.10 -2.07
N VAL A 11 15.13 3.28 -1.81
CA VAL A 11 13.71 3.56 -2.04
C VAL A 11 13.39 3.36 -3.53
N LEU A 12 12.25 2.72 -3.80
CA LEU A 12 11.71 2.28 -5.09
C LEU A 12 12.50 1.19 -5.82
N GLU A 13 13.49 0.56 -5.18
CA GLU A 13 14.19 -0.58 -5.77
C GLU A 13 13.28 -1.82 -5.90
N VAL A 14 12.46 -2.08 -4.88
CA VAL A 14 11.45 -3.14 -4.89
C VAL A 14 10.15 -2.61 -4.28
N VAL A 15 9.07 -2.75 -5.04
CA VAL A 15 7.71 -2.45 -4.59
C VAL A 15 6.94 -3.76 -4.48
N HIS A 16 6.45 -4.05 -3.29
CA HIS A 16 5.55 -5.18 -3.03
C HIS A 16 4.10 -4.76 -3.29
N SER A 17 3.33 -5.65 -3.91
CA SER A 17 1.92 -5.42 -4.20
C SER A 17 1.07 -6.64 -3.88
N ASP A 18 -0.15 -6.37 -3.42
CA ASP A 18 -1.18 -7.36 -3.18
C ASP A 18 -2.58 -6.70 -3.22
N VAL A 19 -3.59 -7.45 -3.62
CA VAL A 19 -4.99 -7.00 -3.68
C VAL A 19 -5.77 -7.66 -2.54
N CYS A 20 -6.38 -6.84 -1.69
CA CYS A 20 -7.24 -7.31 -0.62
C CYS A 20 -8.72 -7.19 -1.03
N GLY A 21 -9.47 -8.28 -0.88
CA GLY A 21 -10.91 -8.36 -1.14
C GLY A 21 -11.32 -9.63 -1.89
N PRO A 22 -12.62 -9.77 -2.24
CA PRO A 22 -13.67 -8.78 -2.06
C PRO A 22 -14.07 -8.59 -0.60
N MET A 23 -14.31 -7.34 -0.20
CA MET A 23 -14.94 -7.01 1.07
C MET A 23 -16.41 -7.41 1.06
N GLN A 24 -16.92 -7.85 2.22
CA GLN A 24 -18.31 -8.28 2.38
C GLN A 24 -19.28 -7.14 2.06
N THR A 25 -19.00 -5.95 2.59
CA THR A 25 -19.82 -4.74 2.37
C THR A 25 -19.09 -3.84 1.36
N PRO A 26 -19.73 -3.44 0.24
CA PRO A 26 -19.16 -2.42 -0.63
C PRO A 26 -19.13 -1.05 0.07
N THR A 27 -18.20 -0.18 -0.32
CA THR A 27 -18.28 1.24 0.10
C THR A 27 -19.48 1.92 -0.55
N PHE A 28 -19.83 3.13 -0.09
CA PHE A 28 -20.86 3.96 -0.76
C PHE A 28 -20.53 4.21 -2.24
N GLY A 29 -19.25 4.33 -2.59
CA GLY A 29 -18.78 4.41 -3.98
C GLY A 29 -18.78 3.08 -4.75
N GLY A 30 -19.29 2.00 -4.16
CA GLY A 30 -19.32 0.66 -4.76
C GLY A 30 -17.94 0.04 -4.94
N LYS A 31 -16.95 0.40 -4.12
CA LYS A 31 -15.62 -0.23 -4.11
C LYS A 31 -15.70 -1.51 -3.27
N ARG A 32 -15.02 -2.57 -3.73
CA ARG A 32 -15.04 -3.90 -3.10
C ARG A 32 -13.65 -4.44 -2.78
N TYR A 33 -12.61 -3.82 -3.33
CA TYR A 33 -11.23 -4.24 -3.14
C TYR A 33 -10.37 -3.02 -2.81
N PHE A 34 -9.17 -3.26 -2.32
CA PHE A 34 -8.11 -2.27 -2.35
C PHE A 34 -6.79 -2.93 -2.74
N VAL A 35 -5.91 -2.18 -3.39
CA VAL A 35 -4.54 -2.62 -3.70
C VAL A 35 -3.55 -1.80 -2.88
N THR A 36 -2.52 -2.46 -2.36
CA THR A 36 -1.38 -1.80 -1.71
C THR A 36 -0.16 -1.83 -2.59
N PHE A 37 0.56 -0.71 -2.68
CA PHE A 37 1.93 -0.64 -3.20
C PHE A 37 2.87 -0.23 -2.08
N ILE A 38 3.80 -1.10 -1.70
CA ILE A 38 4.64 -0.94 -0.52
C ILE A 38 6.10 -0.94 -0.94
N ASP A 39 6.81 0.15 -0.66
CA ASP A 39 8.25 0.21 -0.85
C ASP A 39 8.99 -0.65 0.19
N ASP A 40 9.83 -1.58 -0.26
CA ASP A 40 10.53 -2.54 0.62
C ASP A 40 11.55 -1.86 1.56
N LYS A 41 12.17 -0.77 1.11
CA LYS A 41 13.16 -0.06 1.93
C LYS A 41 12.51 0.71 3.06
N SER A 42 11.56 1.58 2.73
CA SER A 42 10.94 2.55 3.63
C SER A 42 9.70 2.02 4.33
N HIS A 43 9.10 0.92 3.86
CA HIS A 43 7.76 0.47 4.24
C HIS A 43 6.65 1.51 3.97
N PHE A 44 6.92 2.51 3.12
CA PHE A 44 5.90 3.47 2.72
C PHE A 44 4.86 2.76 1.85
N CYS A 45 3.60 2.88 2.24
CA CYS A 45 2.47 2.19 1.63
C CYS A 45 1.53 3.19 0.95
N VAL A 46 1.14 2.91 -0.29
CA VAL A 46 0.05 3.63 -0.97
C VAL A 46 -1.10 2.66 -1.21
N VAL A 47 -2.32 3.10 -0.92
CA VAL A 47 -3.54 2.32 -1.13
C VAL A 47 -4.44 2.98 -2.16
N TYR A 48 -5.01 2.17 -3.05
CA TYR A 48 -6.11 2.58 -3.93
C TYR A 48 -7.32 1.68 -3.74
N LEU A 49 -8.51 2.27 -3.63
CA LEU A 49 -9.78 1.57 -3.57
C LEU A 49 -10.26 1.21 -4.99
N LEU A 50 -10.66 -0.04 -5.20
CA LEU A 50 -11.03 -0.59 -6.50
C LEU A 50 -12.45 -1.17 -6.48
N ARG A 51 -13.16 -1.03 -7.59
CA ARG A 51 -14.41 -1.74 -7.84
C ARG A 51 -14.11 -3.13 -8.38
N ASN A 52 -13.15 -3.24 -9.30
CA ASN A 52 -12.70 -4.48 -9.92
C ASN A 52 -11.17 -4.62 -9.88
N LYS A 53 -10.67 -5.86 -9.84
CA LYS A 53 -9.23 -6.14 -9.89
C LYS A 53 -8.56 -5.70 -11.20
N SER A 54 -9.32 -5.56 -12.28
CA SER A 54 -8.81 -5.05 -13.56
C SER A 54 -8.32 -3.59 -13.49
N GLU A 55 -8.67 -2.83 -12.45
CA GLU A 55 -8.21 -1.46 -12.24
C GLU A 55 -6.74 -1.38 -11.75
N VAL A 56 -6.13 -2.52 -11.34
CA VAL A 56 -4.79 -2.54 -10.72
C VAL A 56 -3.70 -1.98 -11.64
N ALA A 57 -3.70 -2.31 -12.94
CA ALA A 57 -2.70 -1.80 -13.88
C ALA A 57 -2.74 -0.26 -13.98
N ALA A 58 -3.94 0.32 -14.06
CA ALA A 58 -4.11 1.76 -14.09
C ALA A 58 -3.64 2.42 -12.78
N LYS A 59 -3.97 1.82 -11.63
CA LYS A 59 -3.53 2.32 -10.31
C LYS A 59 -2.05 2.14 -10.05
N PHE A 60 -1.43 1.11 -10.61
CA PHE A 60 0.01 0.96 -10.58
C PHE A 60 0.71 2.05 -11.39
N ALA A 61 0.20 2.40 -12.58
CA ALA A 61 0.74 3.50 -13.36
C ALA A 61 0.65 4.84 -12.62
N GLU A 62 -0.50 5.12 -11.99
CA GLU A 62 -0.71 6.30 -11.13
C GLU A 62 0.30 6.33 -9.96
N PHE A 63 0.49 5.19 -9.29
CA PHE A 63 1.48 5.04 -8.23
C PHE A 63 2.91 5.32 -8.71
N VAL A 64 3.34 4.77 -9.84
CA VAL A 64 4.70 4.96 -10.35
C VAL A 64 4.95 6.44 -10.61
N VAL A 65 4.05 7.13 -11.31
CA VAL A 65 4.20 8.57 -11.58
C VAL A 65 4.31 9.37 -10.27
N PHE A 66 3.41 9.10 -9.31
CA PHE A 66 3.45 9.76 -8.01
C PHE A 66 4.77 9.50 -7.27
N ALA A 67 5.13 8.24 -7.08
CA ALA A 67 6.28 7.83 -6.28
C ALA A 67 7.60 8.34 -6.88
N GLU A 68 7.77 8.25 -8.19
CA GLU A 68 8.98 8.72 -8.86
C GLU A 68 9.10 10.26 -8.78
N THR A 69 7.98 10.98 -8.91
CA THR A 69 7.95 12.44 -8.77
C THR A 69 8.30 12.88 -7.34
N GLN A 70 7.76 12.23 -6.31
CA GLN A 70 7.99 12.62 -4.92
C GLN A 70 9.39 12.27 -4.40
N THR A 71 10.03 11.25 -4.98
CA THR A 71 11.32 10.74 -4.49
C THR A 71 12.51 11.08 -5.39
N GLY A 72 12.26 11.45 -6.65
CA GLY A 72 13.30 11.57 -7.69
C GLY A 72 13.96 10.24 -8.05
N LYS A 73 13.44 9.11 -7.56
CA LYS A 73 13.94 7.75 -7.84
C LYS A 73 13.00 7.02 -8.79
N ARG A 74 13.49 5.95 -9.42
CA ARG A 74 12.67 5.13 -10.33
C ARG A 74 12.27 3.81 -9.70
N VAL A 75 11.05 3.36 -9.99
CA VAL A 75 10.62 2.00 -9.63
C VAL A 75 11.38 1.02 -10.49
N LYS A 76 12.08 0.05 -9.86
CA LYS A 76 12.89 -0.94 -10.59
C LYS A 76 12.21 -2.30 -10.68
N THR A 77 11.59 -2.74 -9.59
CA THR A 77 10.97 -4.07 -9.51
C THR A 77 9.59 -3.97 -8.91
N LEU A 78 8.59 -4.54 -9.58
CA LEU A 78 7.29 -4.86 -8.99
C LEU A 78 7.31 -6.32 -8.56
N ARG A 79 7.01 -6.58 -7.28
CA ARG A 79 6.85 -7.93 -6.73
C ARG A 79 5.40 -8.14 -6.32
N SER A 80 4.77 -9.19 -6.86
CA SER A 80 3.38 -9.53 -6.61
C SER A 80 3.19 -11.05 -6.62
N ASP A 81 1.97 -11.51 -6.33
CA ASP A 81 1.54 -12.87 -6.64
C ASP A 81 1.28 -13.04 -8.16
N ASN A 82 0.92 -14.26 -8.55
CA ASN A 82 0.53 -14.61 -9.93
C ASN A 82 -0.94 -14.25 -10.25
N GLY A 83 -1.52 -13.25 -9.57
CA GLY A 83 -2.89 -12.80 -9.83
C GLY A 83 -3.08 -12.32 -11.28
N GLY A 84 -4.26 -12.58 -11.85
CA GLY A 84 -4.59 -12.22 -13.24
C GLY A 84 -4.48 -10.72 -13.52
N GLU A 85 -4.67 -9.89 -12.49
CA GLU A 85 -4.47 -8.45 -12.54
C GLU A 85 -3.01 -8.04 -12.83
N TYR A 86 -2.04 -8.81 -12.34
CA TYR A 86 -0.60 -8.55 -12.50
C TYR A 86 -0.04 -9.20 -13.76
N THR A 87 -0.61 -10.32 -14.21
CA THR A 87 -0.20 -11.01 -15.44
C THR A 87 -0.87 -10.47 -16.71
N SER A 88 -1.72 -9.45 -16.58
CA SER A 88 -2.39 -8.81 -17.71
C SER A 88 -1.41 -8.20 -18.73
N SER A 89 -1.77 -8.24 -20.02
CA SER A 89 -0.96 -7.65 -21.10
C SER A 89 -0.73 -6.14 -20.91
N THR A 90 -1.73 -5.43 -20.37
CA THR A 90 -1.62 -4.01 -20.02
C THR A 90 -0.56 -3.77 -18.95
N MET A 91 -0.55 -4.58 -17.87
CA MET A 91 0.47 -4.48 -16.82
C MET A 91 1.86 -4.79 -17.38
N ALA A 92 1.97 -5.87 -18.17
CA ALA A 92 3.23 -6.28 -18.79
C ALA A 92 3.78 -5.21 -19.74
N LYS A 93 2.94 -4.63 -20.59
CA LYS A 93 3.32 -3.54 -21.49
C LYS A 93 3.80 -2.32 -20.71
N PHE A 94 3.05 -1.88 -19.70
CA PHE A 94 3.46 -0.74 -18.88
C PHE A 94 4.81 -0.97 -18.19
N CYS A 95 5.02 -2.16 -17.63
CA CYS A 95 6.29 -2.50 -17.00
C CYS A 95 7.44 -2.51 -18.01
N SER A 96 7.22 -3.09 -19.20
CA SER A 96 8.20 -3.11 -20.30
C SER A 96 8.57 -1.69 -20.74
N ASP A 97 7.58 -0.84 -21.02
CA ASP A 97 7.76 0.54 -21.47
C ASP A 97 8.54 1.40 -20.45
N ARG A 98 8.40 1.09 -19.16
CA ARG A 98 9.10 1.78 -18.07
C ARG A 98 10.44 1.11 -17.69
N GLY A 99 10.74 -0.08 -18.17
CA GLY A 99 11.90 -0.87 -17.75
C GLY A 99 11.76 -1.42 -16.31
N ILE A 100 10.54 -1.65 -15.84
CA ILE A 100 10.23 -2.24 -14.53
C ILE A 100 10.24 -3.77 -14.66
N VAL A 101 11.01 -4.44 -13.82
CA VAL A 101 11.04 -5.91 -13.76
C VAL A 101 9.88 -6.42 -12.92
N GLN A 102 9.06 -7.30 -13.47
CA GLN A 102 8.05 -8.02 -12.71
C GLN A 102 8.63 -9.29 -12.09
N LYS A 103 8.47 -9.46 -10.78
CA LYS A 103 8.87 -10.67 -10.05
C LYS A 103 7.66 -11.26 -9.36
N PHE A 104 7.21 -12.40 -9.88
CA PHE A 104 6.11 -13.12 -9.27
C PHE A 104 6.60 -14.05 -8.16
N THR A 105 5.86 -14.12 -7.06
CA THR A 105 6.16 -15.10 -6.01
C THR A 105 5.67 -16.49 -6.42
N PRO A 106 6.55 -17.51 -6.36
CA PRO A 106 6.14 -18.88 -6.66
C PRO A 106 5.00 -19.35 -5.74
N PRO A 107 4.11 -20.21 -6.25
CA PRO A 107 3.20 -20.97 -5.40
C PRO A 107 3.98 -21.64 -4.25
N TYR A 108 3.40 -21.71 -3.05
CA TYR A 108 4.00 -22.35 -1.86
C TYR A 108 5.18 -21.62 -1.18
N THR A 109 5.51 -20.38 -1.60
CA THR A 109 6.43 -19.50 -0.85
C THR A 109 5.77 -18.19 -0.37
N PRO A 110 4.72 -18.23 0.48
CA PRO A 110 4.01 -17.04 0.97
C PRO A 110 4.94 -16.02 1.65
N GLN A 111 6.06 -16.48 2.20
CA GLN A 111 7.03 -15.62 2.87
C GLN A 111 7.59 -14.53 1.93
N LEU A 112 7.60 -14.75 0.61
CA LEU A 112 8.15 -13.81 -0.36
C LEU A 112 7.23 -12.61 -0.65
N ASN A 113 5.90 -12.77 -0.57
CA ASN A 113 4.96 -11.64 -0.60
C ASN A 113 4.40 -11.26 0.77
N GLY A 114 4.90 -11.90 1.83
CA GLY A 114 4.43 -11.68 3.19
C GLY A 114 4.55 -10.23 3.68
N VAL A 115 5.34 -9.37 3.03
CA VAL A 115 5.35 -7.92 3.31
C VAL A 115 3.99 -7.29 2.99
N ALA A 116 3.45 -7.55 1.79
CA ALA A 116 2.16 -7.00 1.37
C ALA A 116 1.01 -7.64 2.15
N GLU A 117 1.02 -8.96 2.31
CA GLU A 117 -0.01 -9.67 3.09
C GLU A 117 -0.10 -9.18 4.55
N ARG A 118 1.05 -8.99 5.22
CA ARG A 118 1.09 -8.46 6.59
C ARG A 118 0.58 -7.04 6.66
N MET A 119 0.95 -6.19 5.69
CA MET A 119 0.45 -4.82 5.62
C MET A 119 -1.06 -4.81 5.43
N ASN A 120 -1.59 -5.60 4.50
CA ASN A 120 -3.03 -5.73 4.24
C ASN A 120 -3.79 -6.15 5.50
N ARG A 121 -3.31 -7.17 6.20
CA ARG A 121 -3.91 -7.59 7.48
C ARG A 121 -3.93 -6.47 8.52
N THR A 122 -2.79 -5.79 8.70
CA THR A 122 -2.69 -4.66 9.62
C THR A 122 -3.67 -3.53 9.25
N LEU A 123 -3.78 -3.17 7.97
CA LEU A 123 -4.67 -2.10 7.52
C LEU A 123 -6.13 -2.45 7.75
N VAL A 124 -6.52 -3.71 7.50
CA VAL A 124 -7.88 -4.20 7.76
C VAL A 124 -8.19 -4.19 9.25
N GLU A 125 -7.26 -4.64 10.09
CA GLU A 125 -7.41 -4.59 11.56
C GLU A 125 -7.57 -3.16 12.06
N CYS A 126 -6.69 -2.24 11.64
CA CYS A 126 -6.79 -0.83 12.01
C CYS A 126 -8.11 -0.20 11.53
N ALA A 127 -8.53 -0.46 10.30
CA ALA A 127 -9.78 0.06 9.76
C ALA A 127 -10.99 -0.43 10.57
N ARG A 128 -11.02 -1.72 10.94
CA ARG A 128 -12.07 -2.27 11.80
C ARG A 128 -12.09 -1.57 13.16
N CYS A 129 -10.94 -1.40 13.81
CA CYS A 129 -10.86 -0.70 15.09
C CYS A 129 -11.33 0.76 15.00
N MET A 130 -10.98 1.48 13.94
CA MET A 130 -11.43 2.87 13.72
C MET A 130 -12.94 2.96 13.55
N LEU A 131 -13.53 2.06 12.77
CA LEU A 131 -14.98 2.02 12.57
C LEU A 131 -15.72 1.68 13.87
N GLU A 132 -15.25 0.66 14.61
CA GLU A 132 -15.83 0.24 15.88
C GLU A 132 -15.78 1.37 16.92
N HIS A 133 -14.64 2.05 17.02
CA HIS A 133 -14.41 3.13 17.99
C HIS A 133 -15.39 4.29 17.83
N VAL A 134 -15.73 4.65 16.59
CA VAL A 134 -16.61 5.78 16.27
C VAL A 134 -18.06 5.34 16.04
N GLY A 135 -18.33 4.02 16.03
CA GLY A 135 -19.65 3.48 15.70
C GLY A 135 -20.05 3.69 14.24
N MET A 136 -19.09 3.80 13.32
CA MET A 136 -19.39 4.07 11.91
C MET A 136 -19.86 2.81 11.15
N PRO A 137 -20.83 2.96 10.22
CA PRO A 137 -21.28 1.86 9.37
C PRO A 137 -20.15 1.21 8.56
N LYS A 138 -20.25 -0.11 8.32
CA LYS A 138 -19.28 -0.88 7.53
C LYS A 138 -18.94 -0.30 6.15
N PRO A 139 -19.85 0.36 5.38
CA PRO A 139 -19.50 0.98 4.10
C PRO A 139 -18.38 2.05 4.16
N TYR A 140 -18.05 2.59 5.34
CA TYR A 140 -16.92 3.52 5.54
C TYR A 140 -15.55 2.83 5.60
N TRP A 141 -15.48 1.51 5.39
CA TRP A 141 -14.21 0.77 5.44
C TRP A 141 -13.16 1.32 4.47
N GLY A 142 -13.57 1.89 3.34
CA GLY A 142 -12.66 2.45 2.34
C GLY A 142 -11.88 3.64 2.91
N GLU A 143 -12.61 4.59 3.49
CA GLU A 143 -12.10 5.78 4.15
C GLU A 143 -11.26 5.40 5.38
N ALA A 144 -11.69 4.39 6.13
CA ALA A 144 -10.96 3.87 7.28
C ALA A 144 -9.61 3.24 6.86
N VAL A 145 -9.55 2.45 5.78
CA VAL A 145 -8.30 1.88 5.27
C VAL A 145 -7.35 2.97 4.75
N VAL A 146 -7.86 3.97 4.04
CA VAL A 146 -7.05 5.11 3.57
C VAL A 146 -6.48 5.88 4.77
N THR A 147 -7.29 6.12 5.80
CA THR A 147 -6.86 6.79 7.03
C THR A 147 -5.82 5.96 7.78
N ALA A 148 -6.04 4.65 7.94
CA ALA A 148 -5.07 3.73 8.55
C ALA A 148 -3.73 3.76 7.82
N THR A 149 -3.75 3.79 6.49
CA THR A 149 -2.54 3.90 5.66
C THR A 149 -1.81 5.23 5.90
N PHE A 150 -2.57 6.34 5.93
CA PHE A 150 -2.04 7.67 6.20
C PHE A 150 -1.34 7.76 7.57
N LEU A 151 -1.96 7.23 8.62
CA LEU A 151 -1.40 7.17 9.96
C LEU A 151 -0.17 6.27 10.01
N ARG A 152 -0.25 5.09 9.39
CA ARG A 152 0.86 4.11 9.41
C ARG A 152 2.11 4.64 8.74
N ASN A 153 1.98 5.41 7.67
CA ASN A 153 3.12 6.07 7.01
C ASN A 153 3.78 7.15 7.88
N ARG A 154 3.09 7.65 8.91
CA ARG A 154 3.54 8.74 9.78
C ARG A 154 4.02 8.26 11.15
N CYS A 155 3.59 7.07 11.58
CA CYS A 155 4.07 6.43 12.80
C CYS A 155 5.40 5.68 12.55
N PRO A 156 6.35 5.72 13.49
CA PRO A 156 7.51 4.83 13.44
C PRO A 156 7.09 3.36 13.43
N THR A 157 7.84 2.50 12.74
CA THR A 157 7.52 1.06 12.69
C THR A 157 8.77 0.24 12.96
N ARG A 158 8.62 -0.92 13.61
CA ARG A 158 9.73 -1.87 13.88
C ARG A 158 10.40 -2.39 12.61
N ALA A 159 9.74 -2.25 11.46
CA ALA A 159 10.25 -2.71 10.19
C ALA A 159 11.35 -1.77 9.65
N ILE A 160 11.38 -0.51 10.09
CA ILE A 160 12.44 0.47 9.84
C ILE A 160 13.17 0.79 11.16
N ASN A 161 14.30 1.50 11.10
CA ASN A 161 14.96 1.97 12.32
C ASN A 161 13.96 2.76 13.16
N HIS A 162 13.88 2.45 14.46
CA HIS A 162 12.79 2.80 15.37
C HIS A 162 12.48 4.32 15.47
N ASP A 163 13.38 5.18 15.01
CA ASP A 163 13.27 6.64 15.17
C ASP A 163 12.72 7.36 13.94
N LYS A 164 12.44 6.64 12.84
CA LYS A 164 11.95 7.24 11.59
C LYS A 164 10.60 6.65 11.20
N SER A 165 9.75 7.48 10.59
CA SER A 165 8.50 7.03 9.96
C SER A 165 8.73 6.61 8.51
N PRO A 166 7.86 5.75 7.94
CA PRO A 166 7.95 5.39 6.52
C PRO A 166 8.00 6.59 5.59
N HIS A 167 7.19 7.63 5.87
CA HIS A 167 7.20 8.90 5.14
C HIS A 167 8.58 9.56 5.15
N GLN A 168 9.23 9.63 6.31
CA GLN A 168 10.55 10.24 6.44
C GLN A 168 11.64 9.44 5.71
N VAL A 169 11.57 8.11 5.73
CA VAL A 169 12.52 7.27 4.99
C VAL A 169 12.31 7.38 3.48
N CYS A 170 11.05 7.47 3.03
CA CYS A 170 10.70 7.55 1.60
C CYS A 170 11.04 8.92 0.99
N THR A 171 10.65 10.01 1.65
CA THR A 171 10.74 11.38 1.11
C THR A 171 11.93 12.18 1.63
N GLY A 172 12.61 11.69 2.67
CA GLY A 172 13.63 12.45 3.42
C GLY A 172 13.06 13.51 4.37
N LYS A 173 11.75 13.78 4.33
CA LYS A 173 11.10 14.84 5.12
C LYS A 173 10.27 14.27 6.28
N LYS A 174 10.37 14.89 7.46
CA LYS A 174 9.51 14.52 8.60
C LYS A 174 8.04 14.80 8.25
N PRO A 175 7.10 13.91 8.63
CA PRO A 175 5.70 14.17 8.39
C PRO A 175 5.20 15.33 9.26
N LEU A 176 4.39 16.22 8.67
CA LEU A 176 3.66 17.22 9.42
C LEU A 176 2.45 16.55 10.11
N LEU A 177 2.37 16.70 11.44
CA LEU A 177 1.32 16.10 12.28
C LEU A 177 0.36 17.13 12.90
N ALA A 178 0.59 18.43 12.68
CA ALA A 178 -0.14 19.51 13.34
C ALA A 178 -1.67 19.47 13.12
N ASN A 179 -2.13 18.87 12.02
CA ASN A 179 -3.54 18.84 11.63
C ASN A 179 -4.12 17.41 11.65
N LEU A 180 -3.56 16.50 12.45
CA LEU A 180 -4.09 15.15 12.57
C LEU A 180 -5.40 15.18 13.36
N LYS A 181 -6.47 14.60 12.80
CA LYS A 181 -7.80 14.55 13.43
C LYS A 181 -8.21 13.13 13.75
N VAL A 182 -9.15 13.00 14.69
CA VAL A 182 -9.77 11.70 14.97
C VAL A 182 -10.61 11.29 13.76
N PHE A 183 -10.49 10.02 13.37
CA PHE A 183 -11.30 9.49 12.28
C PHE A 183 -12.80 9.65 12.62
N GLY A 184 -13.60 10.14 11.68
CA GLY A 184 -15.04 10.31 11.84
C GLY A 184 -15.49 11.51 12.68
N GLU A 185 -14.57 12.39 13.09
CA GLU A 185 -14.92 13.66 13.74
C GLU A 185 -15.63 14.61 12.74
N ALA A 186 -16.84 15.05 13.07
CA ALA A 186 -17.58 16.02 12.28
C ALA A 186 -16.95 17.41 12.43
N HIS A 187 -16.67 18.08 11.31
CA HIS A 187 -16.37 19.50 11.33
C HIS A 187 -17.66 20.26 11.68
N GLN A 188 -17.71 20.91 12.85
CA GLN A 188 -18.57 22.08 12.97
C GLN A 188 -18.00 23.13 12.02
N VAL A 189 -18.73 23.37 10.92
CA VAL A 189 -18.53 24.51 10.02
C VAL A 189 -19.28 25.69 10.62
#